data_AF-F6DIX5-F1
#
_entry.id   AF-F6DIX5-F1
#
_cell.length_a   1.000
_cell.length_b   1.000
_cell.length_c   1.000
_cell.angle_alpha   90.00
_cell.angle_beta   90.00
_cell.angle_gamma   90.00
#
_symmetry.space_group_name_H-M   'P 1'
#
loop_
_entity.id
_entity.type
_entity.pdbx_description
1 polymer ?
#
loop_
_entity_poly.entity_id
_entity_poly.type
_entity_poly.pdbx_seq_one_letter_code
_entity_poly.pdbx_strand_id
1 'polypeptide(L)'
;MKKPKAVPPQVKFQAALEAIKGEKSLVELARIYNVHPNTILKWKAELMEKGATVFSNETQEKELEKRIRDLEQLIGKKEVEIALLKKPNLRFA
;
A
#
# COMPACT_ATOMS: atom_id res chain seq x y z
N MET A 1 -13.64 5.38 -23.76
CA MET A 1 -12.18 5.13 -23.82
C MET A 1 -11.87 3.85 -23.06
N LYS A 2 -11.22 2.86 -23.69
CA LYS A 2 -10.93 1.56 -23.05
C LYS A 2 -9.80 1.77 -22.02
N LYS A 3 -10.03 1.41 -20.75
CA LYS A 3 -8.98 1.50 -19.72
C LYS A 3 -7.78 0.66 -20.18
N PRO A 4 -6.54 1.20 -20.17
CA PRO A 4 -5.38 0.42 -20.56
C PRO A 4 -5.24 -0.79 -19.65
N LYS A 5 -4.90 -1.96 -20.23
CA LYS A 5 -4.71 -3.20 -19.48
C LYS A 5 -3.61 -2.98 -18.43
N ALA A 6 -3.92 -3.27 -17.17
CA ALA A 6 -2.96 -3.10 -16.09
C ALA A 6 -1.77 -4.07 -16.29
N VAL A 7 -0.55 -3.55 -16.21
CA VAL A 7 0.67 -4.35 -16.27
C VAL A 7 0.89 -5.00 -14.90
N PRO A 8 1.19 -6.31 -14.82
CA PRO A 8 1.46 -6.96 -13.54
C PRO A 8 2.58 -6.27 -12.75
N PRO A 9 2.47 -6.14 -11.41
CA PRO A 9 3.49 -5.47 -10.59
C PRO A 9 4.90 -6.05 -10.77
N GLN A 10 5.01 -7.38 -10.88
CA GLN A 10 6.29 -8.07 -11.10
C GLN A 10 6.97 -7.63 -12.41
N VAL A 11 6.19 -7.50 -13.49
CA VAL A 11 6.69 -7.09 -14.80
C VAL A 11 7.16 -5.63 -14.75
N LYS A 12 6.37 -4.76 -14.10
CA LYS A 12 6.75 -3.35 -13.86
C LYS A 12 8.06 -3.24 -13.07
N PHE A 13 8.20 -4.04 -12.00
CA PHE A 13 9.41 -4.06 -11.18
C PHE A 13 10.65 -4.51 -11.96
N GLN A 14 10.56 -5.62 -12.69
CA GLN A 14 11.68 -6.14 -13.50
C GLN A 14 12.12 -5.15 -14.59
N ALA A 15 11.16 -4.57 -15.32
CA ALA A 15 11.45 -3.57 -16.33
C ALA A 15 12.13 -2.32 -15.76
N ALA A 16 11.67 -1.85 -14.59
CA ALA A 16 12.30 -0.73 -13.89
C ALA A 16 13.72 -1.07 -13.40
N LEU A 17 13.92 -2.27 -12.85
CA LEU A 17 15.21 -2.73 -12.36
C LEU A 17 16.24 -2.86 -13.49
N GLU A 18 15.87 -3.48 -14.62
CA GLU A 18 16.75 -3.55 -15.80
C GLU A 18 17.09 -2.15 -16.36
N ALA A 19 16.12 -1.22 -16.35
CA ALA A 19 16.36 0.17 -16.75
C ALA A 19 17.27 0.95 -15.79
N ILE A 20 17.35 0.55 -14.51
CA ILE A 20 18.30 1.10 -13.54
C ILE A 20 19.69 0.51 -13.78
N LYS A 21 19.79 -0.81 -14.00
CA LYS A 21 21.07 -1.49 -14.30
C LYS A 21 21.74 -0.94 -15.56
N GLY A 22 20.96 -0.53 -16.56
CA GLY A 22 21.47 0.14 -17.76
C GLY A 22 22.14 -0.80 -18.77
N GLU A 23 21.99 -2.12 -18.61
CA GLU A 23 22.52 -3.13 -19.55
C GLU A 23 21.82 -3.11 -20.92
N LYS A 24 20.58 -2.61 -20.97
CA LYS A 24 19.77 -2.47 -22.18
C LYS A 24 19.21 -1.05 -22.28
N SER A 25 19.06 -0.54 -23.50
CA SER A 25 18.42 0.75 -23.74
C SER A 25 16.93 0.70 -23.42
N LEU A 26 16.33 1.88 -23.14
CA LEU A 26 14.89 1.99 -22.91
C LEU A 26 14.05 1.48 -24.10
N VAL A 27 14.58 1.59 -25.32
CA VAL A 27 13.92 1.14 -26.55
C VAL A 27 13.93 -0.39 -26.66
N GLU A 28 15.01 -1.05 -26.27
CA GLU A 28 15.09 -2.51 -26.23
C GLU A 28 14.18 -3.08 -25.14
N LEU A 29 14.22 -2.50 -23.94
CA LEU A 29 13.34 -2.89 -22.84
C LEU A 29 11.86 -2.68 -23.22
N ALA A 30 11.53 -1.59 -23.91
CA ALA A 30 10.18 -1.33 -24.41
C ALA A 30 9.67 -2.44 -25.33
N ARG A 31 10.53 -2.99 -26.20
CA ARG A 31 10.20 -4.12 -27.06
C ARG A 31 10.02 -5.41 -26.27
N ILE A 32 10.94 -5.72 -25.34
CA ILE A 32 10.89 -6.94 -24.51
C ILE A 32 9.60 -6.98 -23.69
N TYR A 33 9.27 -5.86 -23.04
CA TYR A 33 8.12 -5.76 -22.15
C TYR A 33 6.83 -5.34 -22.87
N ASN A 34 6.88 -5.14 -24.19
CA ASN A 34 5.78 -4.69 -25.05
C ASN A 34 5.06 -3.43 -24.51
N VAL A 35 5.83 -2.42 -24.12
CA VAL A 35 5.36 -1.16 -23.53
C VAL A 35 6.08 0.01 -24.19
N HIS A 36 5.57 1.23 -24.02
CA HIS A 36 6.22 2.42 -24.55
C HIS A 36 7.50 2.77 -23.74
N PRO A 37 8.60 3.27 -24.34
CA PRO A 37 9.82 3.65 -23.62
C PRO A 37 9.58 4.61 -22.44
N ASN A 38 8.72 5.62 -22.63
CA ASN A 38 8.34 6.54 -21.53
C ASN A 38 7.67 5.84 -20.35
N THR A 39 6.98 4.72 -20.58
CA THR A 39 6.38 3.93 -19.50
C THR A 39 7.45 3.30 -18.62
N ILE A 40 8.53 2.78 -19.22
CA ILE A 40 9.68 2.24 -18.50
C ILE A 40 10.42 3.34 -17.75
N LEU A 41 10.60 4.51 -18.38
CA LEU A 41 11.22 5.66 -17.72
C LEU A 41 10.45 6.07 -16.46
N LYS A 42 9.11 6.10 -16.54
CA LYS A 42 8.25 6.38 -15.40
C LYS A 42 8.42 5.35 -14.28
N TRP A 43 8.47 4.06 -14.63
CA TRP A 43 8.64 3.00 -13.65
C TRP A 43 10.01 3.01 -12.98
N LYS A 44 11.07 3.33 -13.74
CA LYS A 44 12.41 3.57 -13.20
C LYS A 44 12.38 4.70 -12.17
N ALA A 45 11.80 5.84 -12.51
CA ALA A 45 11.69 6.98 -11.59
C ALA A 45 10.92 6.60 -10.33
N GLU A 46 9.76 5.94 -10.48
CA GLU A 46 8.93 5.51 -9.36
C GLU A 46 9.64 4.51 -8.45
N LEU A 47 10.42 3.57 -9.02
CA LEU A 47 11.20 2.62 -8.24
C LEU A 47 12.37 3.29 -7.50
N MET A 48 13.00 4.30 -8.08
CA MET A 48 14.05 5.06 -7.39
C MET A 48 13.49 5.92 -6.24
N GLU A 49 12.33 6.54 -6.45
CA GLU A 49 11.67 7.38 -5.43
C GLU A 49 11.13 6.54 -4.27
N LYS A 50 10.41 5.45 -4.57
CA LYS A 50 9.76 4.60 -3.57
C LYS A 50 10.64 3.45 -3.09
N GLY A 51 11.77 3.18 -3.73
CA GLY A 51 12.62 2.04 -3.40
C GLY A 51 13.11 2.07 -1.96
N ALA A 52 13.44 3.27 -1.43
CA ALA A 52 13.85 3.43 -0.04
C ALA A 52 12.75 3.06 0.96
N THR A 53 11.47 3.25 0.61
CA THR A 53 10.36 2.97 1.53
C THR A 53 10.16 1.48 1.77
N VAL A 54 10.70 0.61 0.92
CA VAL A 54 10.71 -0.85 1.12
C VAL A 54 11.55 -1.23 2.36
N PHE A 55 12.55 -0.42 2.69
CA PHE A 55 13.39 -0.60 3.88
C PHE A 55 12.89 0.20 5.09
N SER A 56 11.74 0.90 4.95
CA SER A 56 11.12 1.66 6.04
C SER A 56 9.96 0.87 6.65
N ASN A 57 9.84 0.96 7.97
CA ASN A 57 8.70 0.37 8.71
C ASN A 57 7.47 1.30 8.72
N GLU A 58 7.54 2.50 8.13
CA GLU A 58 6.47 3.51 8.16
C GLU A 58 5.10 2.97 7.70
N THR A 59 5.08 2.06 6.73
CA THR A 59 3.80 1.49 6.24
C THR A 59 3.17 0.59 7.31
N GLN A 60 3.99 -0.24 7.95
CA GLN A 60 3.55 -1.11 9.03
C GLN A 60 3.14 -0.29 10.27
N GLU A 61 3.89 0.74 10.61
CA GLU A 61 3.57 1.66 11.70
C GLU A 61 2.21 2.34 11.47
N LYS A 62 1.96 2.89 10.27
CA LYS A 62 0.66 3.50 9.94
C LYS A 62 -0.49 2.51 10.01
N GLU A 63 -0.26 1.25 9.62
CA GLU A 63 -1.28 0.20 9.72
C GLU A 63 -1.56 -0.18 11.18
N LEU A 64 -0.52 -0.29 12.00
CA LEU A 64 -0.65 -0.53 13.44
C LEU A 64 -1.35 0.64 14.15
N GLU A 65 -0.98 1.88 13.85
CA GLU A 65 -1.65 3.08 14.38
C GLU A 65 -3.14 3.10 14.03
N LYS A 66 -3.48 2.75 12.78
CA LYS A 66 -4.88 2.62 12.37
C LYS A 66 -5.58 1.54 13.19
N ARG A 67 -4.93 0.39 13.39
CA ARG A 67 -5.50 -0.71 14.17
C ARG A 67 -5.70 -0.34 15.64
N ILE A 68 -4.76 0.40 16.23
CA ILE A 68 -4.86 0.93 17.59
C ILE A 68 -6.08 1.83 17.72
N ARG A 69 -6.27 2.80 16.81
CA ARG A 69 -7.44 3.69 16.82
C ARG A 69 -8.77 2.91 16.72
N ASP A 70 -8.83 1.94 15.83
CA ASP A 70 -10.03 1.11 15.66
C ASP A 70 -10.35 0.32 16.95
N LEU A 71 -9.32 -0.19 17.63
CA LEU A 71 -9.46 -0.93 18.89
C LEU A 71 -9.86 -0.01 20.05
N GLU A 72 -9.27 1.18 20.17
CA GLU A 72 -9.64 2.19 21.17
C GLU A 72 -11.11 2.59 21.03
N GLN A 73 -11.59 2.81 19.80
CA GLN A 73 -13.00 3.10 19.55
C GLN A 73 -13.91 1.93 19.95
N LEU A 74 -13.48 0.69 19.69
CA LEU A 74 -14.25 -0.50 20.06
C LEU A 74 -14.33 -0.66 21.58
N ILE A 75 -13.22 -0.44 22.29
CA ILE A 75 -13.15 -0.46 23.76
C ILE A 75 -14.14 0.56 24.33
N GLY A 76 -14.10 1.82 23.87
CA GLY A 76 -15.02 2.85 24.34
C GLY A 76 -16.50 2.49 24.13
N LYS A 77 -16.86 1.91 22.96
CA LYS A 77 -18.22 1.39 22.72
C LYS A 77 -18.61 0.30 23.71
N LYS A 78 -17.69 -0.62 24.00
CA LYS A 78 -17.92 -1.74 24.93
C LYS A 78 -18.00 -1.28 26.37
N GLU A 79 -17.22 -0.28 26.78
CA GLU A 79 -17.31 0.32 28.12
C GLU A 79 -18.68 0.96 28.37
N VAL A 80 -19.22 1.68 27.37
CA VAL A 80 -20.58 2.24 27.44
C VAL A 80 -21.63 1.13 27.55
N GLU A 81 -21.52 0.08 26.74
CA GLU A 81 -22.42 -1.08 26.78
C GLU A 81 -22.41 -1.75 28.16
N ILE A 82 -21.22 -2.00 28.73
CA ILE A 82 -21.06 -2.57 30.07
C ILE A 82 -21.66 -1.64 31.13
N ALA A 83 -21.40 -0.33 31.05
CA ALA A 83 -21.96 0.63 31.99
C ALA A 83 -23.49 0.67 31.96
N LEU A 84 -24.09 0.55 30.76
CA LEU A 84 -25.54 0.46 30.60
C LEU A 84 -26.10 -0.85 31.17
N LEU A 85 -25.42 -1.98 30.98
CA LEU A 85 -25.83 -3.28 31.53
C LEU A 85 -25.67 -3.38 33.05
N LYS A 86 -24.73 -2.63 33.65
CA LYS A 86 -24.57 -2.55 35.11
C LYS A 86 -25.64 -1.67 35.78
N LYS A 87 -26.20 -0.69 35.06
CA LYS A 87 -27.20 0.26 35.60
C LYS A 87 -28.63 -0.28 35.89
N PRO A 88 -29.17 -1.38 35.31
CA PRO A 88 -30.57 -1.75 35.54
C PRO A 88 -30.80 -2.64 36.78
N ASN A 89 -29.75 -3.05 37.51
CA ASN A 89 -29.93 -3.83 38.76
C ASN A 89 -30.20 -2.96 40.01
N LEU A 90 -30.39 -1.64 39.85
CA LEU A 90 -30.66 -0.70 40.95
C LEU A 90 -32.10 -0.14 40.95
N ARG A 91 -33.02 -0.72 40.17
CA ARG A 91 -34.41 -0.24 40.09
C ARG A 91 -35.49 -1.21 40.62
N PHE A 92 -35.10 -2.35 41.20
CA PHE A 92 -36.02 -3.32 41.79
C PHE A 92 -35.47 -3.95 43.09
N ALA A 93 -35.00 -3.12 44.03
CA ALA A 93 -34.77 -3.51 45.42
C ALA A 93 -35.32 -2.43 46.34
#